data_AF-A0A1H1LG42-F1
#
_entry.id   AF-A0A1H1LG42-F1
#
_cell.length_a   1.000
_cell.length_b   1.000
_cell.length_c   1.000
_cell.angle_alpha   90.00
_cell.angle_beta   90.00
_cell.angle_gamma   90.00
#
_symmetry.space_group_name_H-M   'P 1'
#
loop_
_entity.id
_entity.type
_entity.pdbx_description
1 polymer ?
#
loop_
_entity_poly.entity_id
_entity_poly.type
_entity_poly.pdbx_seq_one_letter_code
_entity_poly.pdbx_strand_id
1 'polypeptide(L)'
;MRTLLLSFLVCVVVCFIGCAKPADLPDITVSAASPGEFTRFRAELDTRFTPEQLKDFDTATQELRLDAMNRDVATAAAREEDMVRVANGKTVHAVTLLGWQARKARFLREIAEISRMIDHDEQQAVRTAATGTPESVTRRLGSEREVLAKLQHNLADTEARLAELAKP
;
A
#
# COMPACT_ATOMS: atom_id res chain seq x y z
N MET A 1 -35.18 23.71 -14.36
CA MET A 1 -35.23 22.64 -15.38
C MET A 1 -33.93 22.69 -16.18
N ARG A 2 -33.19 21.57 -16.19
CA ARG A 2 -32.29 21.08 -17.25
C ARG A 2 -31.41 22.09 -18.02
N THR A 3 -30.10 21.96 -17.83
CA THR A 3 -29.10 21.75 -18.90
C THR A 3 -27.80 21.23 -18.26
N LEU A 4 -27.43 19.96 -18.54
CA LEU A 4 -26.18 19.53 -19.22
C LEU A 4 -24.91 19.57 -18.33
N LEU A 5 -24.46 18.40 -17.86
CA LEU A 5 -23.29 17.64 -18.36
C LEU A 5 -21.94 18.16 -17.83
N LEU A 6 -21.26 17.40 -16.95
CA LEU A 6 -20.19 16.46 -17.32
C LEU A 6 -19.09 17.12 -18.16
N SER A 7 -17.91 17.35 -17.55
CA SER A 7 -16.61 17.10 -18.18
C SER A 7 -15.44 17.32 -17.21
N PHE A 8 -14.68 16.24 -17.01
CA PHE A 8 -13.21 16.18 -16.96
C PHE A 8 -12.51 17.02 -15.86
N LEU A 9 -11.95 16.41 -14.80
CA LEU A 9 -10.77 15.53 -14.80
C LEU A 9 -9.63 16.07 -15.69
N VAL A 10 -8.42 16.05 -15.12
CA VAL A 10 -7.11 16.19 -15.77
C VAL A 10 -6.53 17.62 -15.75
N CYS A 11 -5.22 17.67 -15.49
CA CYS A 11 -4.33 18.84 -15.42
C CYS A 11 -4.40 19.55 -14.05
N VAL A 12 -3.44 19.47 -13.13
CA VAL A 12 -1.99 19.32 -13.28
C VAL A 12 -1.45 18.91 -11.91
N VAL A 13 -1.01 17.65 -11.73
CA VAL A 13 0.05 17.36 -10.76
C VAL A 13 1.27 17.08 -11.62
N VAL A 14 2.07 18.13 -11.74
CA VAL A 14 3.32 18.18 -12.48
C VAL A 14 4.22 17.01 -12.08
N CYS A 15 4.66 16.30 -13.10
CA CYS A 15 5.82 15.42 -13.11
C CYS A 15 7.01 16.08 -12.39
N PHE A 16 7.28 15.71 -11.14
CA PHE A 16 8.65 15.64 -10.67
C PHE A 16 9.19 14.25 -11.02
N ILE A 17 9.62 14.10 -12.27
CA ILE A 17 10.67 13.14 -12.63
C ILE A 17 11.94 13.72 -12.00
N GLY A 18 12.07 13.57 -10.68
CA GLY A 18 13.33 13.75 -9.99
C GLY A 18 14.18 12.53 -10.30
N CYS A 19 15.43 12.75 -10.73
CA CYS A 19 16.46 11.72 -10.64
C CYS A 19 16.36 11.10 -9.24
N ALA A 20 15.84 9.88 -9.15
CA ALA A 20 15.72 9.18 -7.89
C ALA A 20 17.15 8.87 -7.44
N LYS A 21 17.70 9.78 -6.63
CA LYS A 21 18.87 9.50 -5.82
C LYS A 21 18.53 8.21 -5.05
N PRO A 22 19.41 7.21 -5.03
CA PRO A 22 19.15 5.96 -4.31
C PRO A 22 18.61 6.30 -2.92
N ALA A 23 17.63 5.52 -2.47
CA ALA A 23 17.02 5.68 -1.16
C ALA A 23 18.12 5.57 -0.11
N ASP A 24 18.65 6.71 0.30
CA ASP A 24 19.73 6.81 1.27
C ASP A 24 19.11 6.61 2.66
N LEU A 25 18.62 5.39 2.88
CA LEU A 25 18.00 4.99 4.12
C LEU A 25 19.09 4.80 5.17
N PRO A 26 18.85 5.25 6.41
CA PRO A 26 19.82 5.09 7.48
C PRO A 26 20.18 3.62 7.68
N ASP A 27 21.48 3.31 7.77
CA ASP A 27 21.92 2.02 8.29
C ASP A 27 21.99 2.05 9.83
N ILE A 28 20.88 2.48 10.45
CA ILE A 28 20.73 2.56 11.90
C ILE A 28 19.90 1.38 12.36
N THR A 29 20.38 0.66 13.37
CA THR A 29 19.62 -0.43 13.99
C THR A 29 18.50 0.13 14.85
N VAL A 30 17.28 -0.37 14.64
CA VAL A 30 16.13 -0.13 15.50
C VAL A 30 16.36 -0.84 16.82
N SER A 31 16.57 -0.08 17.88
CA SER A 31 16.69 -0.58 19.25
C SER A 31 15.46 -0.17 20.05
N ALA A 32 14.40 -0.98 19.98
CA ALA A 32 13.15 -0.72 20.67
C ALA A 32 12.48 -2.04 21.07
N ALA A 33 12.42 -2.30 22.37
CA ALA A 33 11.73 -3.47 22.94
C ALA A 33 10.24 -3.21 23.24
N SER A 34 9.77 -1.97 23.07
CA SER A 34 8.37 -1.58 23.32
C SER A 34 7.87 -0.49 22.37
N PRO A 35 6.55 -0.31 22.20
CA PRO A 35 5.97 0.81 21.43
C PRO A 35 6.46 2.19 21.87
N GLY A 36 6.63 2.40 23.18
CA GLY A 36 7.15 3.66 23.73
C GLY A 36 8.61 3.91 23.36
N GLU A 37 9.44 2.87 23.37
CA GLU A 37 10.83 2.95 22.88
C GLU A 37 10.88 3.18 21.37
N PHE A 38 10.02 2.53 20.61
CA PHE A 38 9.96 2.71 19.16
C PHE A 38 9.56 4.14 18.79
N THR A 39 8.60 4.72 19.52
CA THR A 39 8.19 6.12 19.34
C THR A 39 9.35 7.07 19.60
N ARG A 40 10.13 6.83 20.66
CA ARG A 40 11.35 7.61 20.96
C ARG A 40 12.41 7.46 19.88
N PHE A 41 12.71 6.23 19.49
CA PHE A 41 13.63 5.93 18.38
C PHE A 41 13.21 6.66 17.09
N ARG A 42 11.92 6.61 16.75
CA ARG A 42 11.40 7.28 15.56
C ARG A 42 11.56 8.81 15.66
N ALA A 43 11.30 9.41 16.81
CA ALA A 43 11.51 10.84 17.02
C ALA A 43 12.99 11.24 16.93
N GLU A 44 13.91 10.38 17.36
CA GLU A 44 15.35 10.62 17.20
C GLU A 44 15.77 10.66 15.73
N LEU A 45 15.11 9.89 14.85
CA LEU A 45 15.36 9.94 13.41
C LEU A 45 15.01 11.30 12.81
N ASP A 46 14.00 12.01 13.31
CA ASP A 46 13.63 13.35 12.81
C ASP A 46 14.74 14.38 13.00
N THR A 47 15.63 14.16 13.99
CA THR A 47 16.80 15.03 14.21
C THR A 47 17.94 14.75 13.23
N ARG A 48 17.88 13.63 12.50
CA ARG A 48 18.99 13.11 11.69
C ARG A 48 18.67 13.05 10.19
N PHE A 49 17.39 12.99 9.82
CA PHE A 49 16.94 12.77 8.45
C PHE A 49 15.77 13.69 8.11
N THR A 50 15.63 14.03 6.82
CA THR A 50 14.48 14.82 6.36
C THR A 50 13.20 13.96 6.32
N PRO A 51 12.01 14.58 6.35
CA PRO A 51 10.75 13.85 6.20
C PRO A 51 10.68 13.01 4.92
N GLU A 52 11.27 13.50 3.82
CA GLU A 52 11.32 12.77 2.55
C GLU A 52 12.18 11.50 2.65
N GLN A 53 13.28 11.55 3.41
CA GLN A 53 14.14 10.39 3.65
C GLN A 53 13.47 9.35 4.55
N LEU A 54 12.59 9.78 5.46
CA LEU A 54 11.90 8.90 6.41
C LEU A 54 10.57 8.35 5.91
N LYS A 55 10.03 8.91 4.81
CA LYS A 55 8.74 8.52 4.24
C LYS A 55 8.62 7.02 3.97
N ASP A 56 9.68 6.38 3.44
CA ASP A 56 9.64 4.95 3.16
C ASP A 56 9.62 4.11 4.44
N PHE A 57 10.35 4.53 5.47
CA PHE A 57 10.34 3.86 6.77
C PHE A 57 8.97 3.99 7.44
N ASP A 58 8.36 5.18 7.38
CA ASP A 58 7.00 5.41 7.91
C ASP A 58 5.95 4.59 7.16
N THR A 59 6.06 4.54 5.84
CA THR A 59 5.19 3.70 5.01
C THR A 59 5.38 2.23 5.36
N ALA A 60 6.63 1.78 5.51
CA ALA A 60 6.94 0.39 5.84
C ALA A 60 6.40 -0.02 7.22
N THR A 61 6.58 0.79 8.25
CA THR A 61 6.07 0.51 9.60
C THR A 61 4.54 0.45 9.61
N GLN A 62 3.87 1.31 8.84
CA GLN A 62 2.42 1.24 8.66
C GLN A 62 1.99 -0.05 7.96
N GLU A 63 2.69 -0.48 6.91
CA GLU A 63 2.37 -1.71 6.19
C GLU A 63 2.64 -2.96 7.04
N LEU A 64 3.62 -2.93 7.95
CA LEU A 64 3.82 -4.01 8.94
C LEU A 64 2.65 -4.13 9.92
N ARG A 65 2.05 -3.00 10.35
CA ARG A 65 0.83 -3.03 11.18
C ARG A 65 -0.38 -3.58 10.41
N LEU A 66 -0.49 -3.24 9.12
CA LEU A 66 -1.52 -3.79 8.23
C LEU A 66 -1.30 -5.29 7.97
N ASP A 67 -0.06 -5.74 7.86
CA ASP A 67 0.26 -7.16 7.78
C ASP A 67 -0.12 -7.91 9.06
N ALA A 68 0.17 -7.34 10.23
CA ALA A 68 -0.29 -7.90 11.50
C ALA A 68 -1.82 -8.04 11.57
N MET A 69 -2.57 -7.04 11.06
CA MET A 69 -4.02 -7.14 10.92
C MET A 69 -4.44 -8.31 10.03
N ASN A 70 -3.74 -8.53 8.91
CA ASN A 70 -4.02 -9.64 7.98
C ASN A 70 -3.66 -11.02 8.55
N ARG A 71 -2.86 -11.05 9.63
CA ARG A 71 -2.56 -12.26 10.43
C ARG A 71 -3.44 -12.37 11.68
N ASP A 72 -4.60 -11.74 11.66
CA ASP A 72 -5.61 -11.77 12.71
C ASP A 72 -5.15 -11.22 14.08
N VAL A 73 -4.17 -10.32 14.09
CA VAL A 73 -3.83 -9.57 15.32
C VAL A 73 -4.96 -8.58 15.61
N ALA A 74 -5.74 -8.88 16.65
CA ALA A 74 -7.07 -8.29 16.85
C ALA A 74 -7.07 -6.78 17.14
N THR A 75 -6.17 -6.30 18.01
CA THR A 75 -6.20 -4.91 18.49
C THR A 75 -5.12 -4.06 17.85
N ALA A 76 -5.36 -2.74 17.75
CA ALA A 76 -4.36 -1.80 17.27
C ALA A 76 -3.08 -1.82 18.13
N ALA A 77 -3.20 -1.92 19.46
CA ALA A 77 -2.07 -2.03 20.36
C ALA A 77 -1.23 -3.29 20.11
N ALA A 78 -1.87 -4.45 19.93
CA ALA A 78 -1.15 -5.69 19.63
C ALA A 78 -0.47 -5.65 18.25
N ARG A 79 -1.06 -4.96 17.25
CA ARG A 79 -0.41 -4.74 15.94
C ARG A 79 0.82 -3.84 16.05
N GLU A 80 0.76 -2.83 16.92
CA GLU A 80 1.92 -1.98 17.21
C GLU A 80 3.04 -2.80 17.86
N GLU A 81 2.73 -3.57 18.89
CA GLU A 81 3.68 -4.45 19.56
C GLU A 81 4.30 -5.48 18.60
N ASP A 82 3.49 -6.06 17.73
CA ASP A 82 3.96 -7.00 16.71
C ASP A 82 4.89 -6.33 15.69
N MET A 83 4.55 -5.12 15.21
CA MET A 83 5.42 -4.33 14.34
C MET A 83 6.76 -4.03 15.02
N VAL A 84 6.74 -3.58 16.28
CA VAL A 84 7.97 -3.31 17.05
C VAL A 84 8.80 -4.57 17.21
N ARG A 85 8.18 -5.71 17.55
CA ARG A 85 8.85 -7.01 17.65
C ARG A 85 9.52 -7.42 16.34
N VAL A 86 8.89 -7.17 15.20
CA VAL A 86 9.46 -7.43 13.88
C VAL A 86 10.60 -6.48 13.56
N ALA A 87 10.50 -5.21 13.94
CA ALA A 87 11.48 -4.17 13.64
C ALA A 87 12.73 -4.23 14.53
N ASN A 88 12.58 -4.62 15.79
CA ASN A 88 13.65 -4.59 16.78
C ASN A 88 14.87 -5.43 16.34
N GLY A 89 16.06 -4.86 16.46
CA GLY A 89 17.33 -5.47 16.06
C GLY A 89 17.58 -5.48 14.54
N LYS A 90 16.70 -4.90 13.72
CA LYS A 90 16.92 -4.72 12.29
C LYS A 90 17.35 -3.29 11.98
N THR A 91 18.04 -3.10 10.86
CA THR A 91 18.37 -1.76 10.37
C THR A 91 17.12 -1.07 9.80
N VAL A 92 17.08 0.26 9.79
CA VAL A 92 15.99 1.03 9.18
C VAL A 92 15.77 0.61 7.73
N HIS A 93 16.84 0.37 6.97
CA HIS A 93 16.78 -0.21 5.63
C HIS A 93 16.08 -1.59 5.61
N ALA A 94 16.47 -2.52 6.48
CA ALA A 94 15.88 -3.86 6.53
C ALA A 94 14.40 -3.83 6.95
N VAL A 95 14.01 -2.99 7.91
CA VAL A 95 12.60 -2.77 8.29
C VAL A 95 11.83 -2.19 7.11
N THR A 96 12.42 -1.25 6.39
CA THR A 96 11.81 -0.66 5.21
C THR A 96 11.54 -1.73 4.16
N LEU A 97 12.53 -2.55 3.82
CA LEU A 97 12.38 -3.65 2.87
C LEU A 97 11.25 -4.61 3.27
N LEU A 98 11.16 -4.98 4.54
CA LEU A 98 10.09 -5.86 5.05
C LEU A 98 8.69 -5.22 4.90
N GLY A 99 8.53 -3.94 5.21
CA GLY A 99 7.24 -3.26 5.04
C GLY A 99 6.82 -3.12 3.57
N TRP A 100 7.77 -2.87 2.66
CA TRP A 100 7.46 -2.85 1.22
C TRP A 100 7.12 -4.26 0.68
N GLN A 101 7.74 -5.32 1.22
CA GLN A 101 7.34 -6.70 0.91
C GLN A 101 5.93 -7.02 1.42
N ALA A 102 5.60 -6.57 2.63
CA ALA A 102 4.26 -6.69 3.19
C ALA A 102 3.21 -5.95 2.32
N ARG A 103 3.53 -4.74 1.85
CA ARG A 103 2.68 -3.98 0.92
C ARG A 103 2.45 -4.72 -0.39
N LYS A 104 3.51 -5.29 -0.99
CA LYS A 104 3.38 -6.14 -2.19
C LYS A 104 2.44 -7.32 -1.94
N ALA A 105 2.63 -8.03 -0.82
CA ALA A 105 1.78 -9.16 -0.46
C ALA A 105 0.31 -8.74 -0.26
N ARG A 106 0.06 -7.56 0.33
CA ARG A 106 -1.27 -6.99 0.47
C ARG A 106 -1.93 -6.73 -0.90
N PHE A 107 -1.25 -6.04 -1.81
CA PHE A 107 -1.82 -5.78 -3.14
C PHE A 107 -2.08 -7.04 -3.94
N LEU A 108 -1.21 -8.06 -3.85
CA LEU A 108 -1.48 -9.35 -4.49
C LEU A 108 -2.75 -10.03 -3.97
N ARG A 109 -3.03 -9.94 -2.66
CA ARG A 109 -4.28 -10.45 -2.07
C ARG A 109 -5.49 -9.66 -2.53
N GLU A 110 -5.42 -8.32 -2.47
CA GLU A 110 -6.51 -7.43 -2.89
C GLU A 110 -6.84 -7.63 -4.39
N ILE A 111 -5.82 -7.77 -5.24
CA ILE A 111 -6.00 -8.09 -6.67
C ILE A 111 -6.73 -9.43 -6.84
N ALA A 112 -6.27 -10.48 -6.16
CA ALA A 112 -6.89 -11.80 -6.27
C ALA A 112 -8.35 -11.79 -5.80
N GLU A 113 -8.68 -10.99 -4.79
CA GLU A 113 -10.05 -10.82 -4.30
C GLU A 113 -10.93 -10.09 -5.32
N ILE A 114 -10.50 -8.92 -5.80
CA ILE A 114 -11.26 -8.13 -6.78
C ILE A 114 -11.43 -8.90 -8.09
N SER A 115 -10.41 -9.63 -8.55
CA SER A 115 -10.54 -10.49 -9.73
C SER A 115 -11.63 -11.55 -9.57
N ARG A 116 -11.73 -12.20 -8.40
CA ARG A 116 -12.81 -13.17 -8.13
C ARG A 116 -14.20 -12.52 -8.12
N MET A 117 -14.30 -11.29 -7.63
CA MET A 117 -15.57 -10.53 -7.63
C MET A 117 -16.00 -10.20 -9.06
N ILE A 118 -15.07 -9.73 -9.90
CA ILE A 118 -15.30 -9.47 -11.32
C ILE A 118 -15.75 -10.76 -12.02
N ASP A 119 -15.05 -11.88 -11.81
CA ASP A 119 -15.40 -13.16 -12.42
C ASP A 119 -16.84 -13.58 -12.06
N HIS A 120 -17.22 -13.44 -10.79
CA HIS A 120 -18.56 -13.72 -10.31
C HIS A 120 -19.62 -12.84 -11.00
N ASP A 121 -19.34 -11.55 -11.12
CA ASP A 121 -20.25 -10.58 -11.71
C ASP A 121 -20.37 -10.71 -13.22
N GLU A 122 -19.29 -11.07 -13.92
CA GLU A 122 -19.32 -11.41 -15.33
C GLU A 122 -20.19 -12.64 -15.58
N GLN A 123 -20.06 -13.68 -14.74
CA GLN A 123 -20.95 -14.85 -14.80
C GLN A 123 -22.40 -14.49 -14.50
N GLN A 124 -22.66 -13.55 -13.59
CA GLN A 124 -24.00 -13.05 -13.34
C GLN A 124 -24.55 -12.33 -14.58
N ALA A 125 -23.76 -11.46 -15.21
CA ALA A 125 -24.15 -10.72 -16.41
C ALA A 125 -24.48 -11.67 -17.58
N VAL A 126 -23.68 -12.73 -17.78
CA VAL A 126 -23.95 -13.77 -18.79
C VAL A 126 -25.28 -14.47 -18.52
N ARG A 127 -25.56 -14.84 -17.27
CA ARG A 127 -26.82 -15.52 -16.88
C ARG A 127 -28.05 -14.65 -17.12
N THR A 128 -27.94 -13.34 -16.93
CA THR A 128 -29.06 -12.40 -17.09
C THR A 128 -29.16 -11.79 -18.48
N ALA A 129 -28.26 -12.14 -19.41
CA ALA A 129 -28.17 -11.48 -20.72
C ALA A 129 -29.49 -11.54 -21.51
N ALA A 130 -30.21 -12.67 -21.46
CA ALA A 130 -31.49 -12.86 -22.16
C ALA A 130 -32.63 -11.98 -21.63
N THR A 131 -32.58 -11.60 -20.35
CA THR A 131 -33.59 -10.79 -19.67
C THR A 131 -33.15 -9.35 -19.44
N GLY A 132 -31.94 -9.00 -19.89
CA GLY A 132 -31.26 -7.76 -19.56
C GLY A 132 -30.44 -7.88 -18.28
N THR A 133 -29.16 -7.50 -18.35
CA THR A 133 -28.28 -7.42 -17.18
C THR A 133 -28.69 -6.24 -16.29
N PRO A 134 -28.88 -6.44 -14.97
CA PRO A 134 -29.20 -5.35 -14.07
C PRO A 134 -28.15 -4.24 -14.12
N GLU A 135 -28.59 -2.97 -14.16
CA GLU A 135 -27.68 -1.81 -14.21
C GLU A 135 -26.69 -1.78 -13.03
N SER A 136 -27.12 -2.28 -11.85
CA SER A 136 -26.27 -2.41 -10.67
C SER A 136 -25.06 -3.32 -10.90
N VAL A 137 -25.21 -4.41 -11.65
CA VAL A 137 -24.12 -5.34 -12.00
C VAL A 137 -23.15 -4.65 -12.97
N THR A 138 -23.67 -4.01 -14.02
CA THR A 138 -22.84 -3.25 -14.97
C THR A 138 -22.02 -2.16 -14.30
N ARG A 139 -22.65 -1.40 -13.37
CA ARG A 139 -21.98 -0.35 -12.61
C ARG A 139 -20.89 -0.93 -11.70
N ARG A 140 -21.20 -2.02 -10.99
CA ARG A 140 -20.27 -2.70 -10.09
C ARG A 140 -19.05 -3.23 -10.84
N LEU A 141 -19.24 -3.90 -11.98
CA LEU A 141 -18.15 -4.33 -12.87
C LEU A 141 -17.25 -3.17 -13.31
N GLY A 142 -17.84 -2.02 -13.67
CA GLY A 142 -17.07 -0.82 -14.01
C GLY A 142 -16.20 -0.33 -12.87
N SER A 143 -16.76 -0.24 -11.66
CA SER A 143 -16.04 0.18 -10.45
C SER A 143 -14.95 -0.82 -10.04
N GLU A 144 -15.23 -2.12 -10.08
CA GLU A 144 -14.26 -3.16 -9.73
C GLU A 144 -13.07 -3.19 -10.69
N ARG A 145 -13.31 -3.00 -12.00
CA ARG A 145 -12.24 -2.88 -13.00
C ARG A 145 -11.37 -1.65 -12.78
N GLU A 146 -11.96 -0.52 -12.39
CA GLU A 146 -11.20 0.69 -12.04
C GLU A 146 -10.33 0.46 -10.80
N VAL A 147 -10.89 -0.20 -9.77
CA VAL A 147 -10.14 -0.58 -8.56
C VAL A 147 -9.00 -1.54 -8.91
N LEU A 148 -9.26 -2.57 -9.72
CA LEU A 148 -8.24 -3.53 -10.16
C LEU A 148 -7.08 -2.84 -10.88
N ALA A 149 -7.37 -1.91 -11.79
CA ALA A 149 -6.35 -1.16 -12.51
C ALA A 149 -5.48 -0.32 -11.55
N LYS A 150 -6.09 0.33 -10.55
CA LYS A 150 -5.35 1.08 -9.52
C LYS A 150 -4.47 0.16 -8.67
N LEU A 151 -4.97 -1.01 -8.29
CA LEU A 151 -4.21 -1.98 -7.51
C LEU A 151 -3.01 -2.53 -8.31
N GLN A 152 -3.19 -2.82 -9.59
CA GLN A 152 -2.11 -3.27 -10.47
C GLN A 152 -1.04 -2.19 -10.67
N HIS A 153 -1.45 -0.93 -10.84
CA HIS A 153 -0.51 0.19 -10.90
C HIS A 153 0.29 0.34 -9.59
N ASN A 154 -0.40 0.34 -8.44
CA ASN A 154 0.26 0.43 -7.14
C ASN A 154 1.20 -0.75 -6.85
N LEU A 155 0.87 -1.95 -7.33
CA LEU A 155 1.73 -3.13 -7.24
C LEU A 155 3.01 -2.91 -8.06
N ALA A 156 2.89 -2.45 -9.31
CA ALA A 156 4.05 -2.16 -10.15
C ALA A 156 4.99 -1.11 -9.53
N ASP A 157 4.43 -0.03 -8.97
CA ASP A 157 5.19 0.99 -8.25
C ASP A 157 5.90 0.40 -7.02
N THR A 158 5.22 -0.49 -6.28
CA THR A 158 5.77 -1.19 -5.12
C THR A 158 6.93 -2.11 -5.54
N GLU A 159 6.81 -2.80 -6.67
CA GLU A 159 7.86 -3.67 -7.21
C GLU A 159 9.08 -2.88 -7.69
N ALA A 160 8.85 -1.75 -8.37
CA ALA A 160 9.92 -0.84 -8.75
C ALA A 160 10.67 -0.33 -7.51
N ARG A 161 9.94 0.07 -6.47
CA ARG A 161 10.55 0.54 -5.22
C ARG A 161 11.34 -0.56 -4.50
N LEU A 162 10.81 -1.78 -4.44
CA LEU A 162 11.53 -2.93 -3.89
C LEU A 162 12.83 -3.22 -4.65
N ALA A 163 12.81 -3.11 -5.98
CA ALA A 163 13.99 -3.29 -6.81
C ALA A 163 15.05 -2.20 -6.57
N GLU A 164 14.63 -0.96 -6.27
CA GLU A 164 15.55 0.11 -5.86
C GLU A 164 16.16 -0.15 -4.49
N LEU A 165 15.35 -0.56 -3.51
CA LEU A 165 15.80 -0.84 -2.14
C LEU A 165 16.72 -2.06 -2.03
N ALA A 166 16.61 -3.01 -2.96
CA ALA A 166 17.45 -4.21 -3.01
C ALA A 166 18.84 -3.97 -3.62
N LYS A 167 19.11 -2.77 -4.14
CA LYS A 167 20.45 -2.41 -4.64
C LYS A 167 21.40 -2.24 -3.45
N PRO A 168 22.64 -2.76 -3.54
CA PRO A 168 23.66 -2.63 -2.51
C PRO A 168 24.16 -1.19 -2.36
#